data_AF-A0A439KKI5-F1
#
_entry.id   AF-A0A439KKI5-F1
#
_cell.length_a   1.000
_cell.length_b   1.000
_cell.length_c   1.000
_cell.angle_alpha   90.00
_cell.angle_beta   90.00
_cell.angle_gamma   90.00
#
_symmetry.space_group_name_H-M   'P 1'
#
loop_
_entity.id
_entity.type
_entity.pdbx_description
1 polymer ?
#
loop_
_entity_poly.entity_id
_entity_poly.type
_entity_poly.pdbx_seq_one_letter_code
_entity_poly.pdbx_strand_id
1 'polypeptide(L)' 'SVQRGYDVTEYLLNCFGGAGGQHACLVADALGMEAVLIHPFSGLLSAYGIGLSSIFSSRQQALLKPLAEDSKPAIDELI' A
#
# COMPACT_ATOMS: atom_id res chain seq x y z
N SER A 1 -5.56 4.25 -5.91
CA SER A 1 -5.03 4.94 -7.10
C SER A 1 -6.06 5.84 -7.74
N VAL A 2 -7.23 5.34 -8.13
CA VAL A 2 -8.35 6.18 -8.63
C VAL A 2 -8.74 7.28 -7.63
N GLN A 3 -8.96 6.94 -6.35
CA GLN A 3 -9.23 7.93 -5.29
C GLN A 3 -8.12 8.96 -5.05
N ARG A 4 -6.88 8.67 -5.50
CA ARG A 4 -5.74 9.59 -5.40
C ARG A 4 -5.53 10.38 -6.71
N GLY A 5 -6.43 10.26 -7.69
CA GLY A 5 -6.38 10.98 -8.96
C GLY A 5 -5.47 10.38 -10.03
N TYR A 6 -4.97 9.15 -9.84
CA TYR A 6 -4.16 8.49 -10.86
C TYR A 6 -5.04 7.91 -11.96
N ASP A 7 -4.61 8.09 -13.21
CA ASP A 7 -5.10 7.30 -14.31
C ASP A 7 -4.57 5.87 -14.16
N VAL A 8 -5.50 4.94 -13.96
CA VAL A 8 -5.15 3.54 -13.74
C VAL A 8 -5.15 2.71 -15.02
N THR A 9 -5.65 3.26 -16.12
CA THR A 9 -5.71 2.58 -17.42
C THR A 9 -4.31 2.35 -18.01
N GLU A 10 -3.34 3.20 -17.63
CA GLU A 10 -1.93 3.07 -18.00
C GLU A 10 -1.15 2.02 -17.18
N TYR A 11 -1.79 1.34 -16.22
CA TYR A 11 -1.16 0.33 -15.37
C TYR A 11 -1.61 -1.10 -15.66
N LEU A 12 -0.81 -2.05 -15.16
CA LEU A 12 -1.17 -3.45 -15.09
C LEU A 12 -1.95 -3.75 -13.80
N LEU A 13 -3.03 -4.54 -13.91
CA LEU A 13 -3.68 -5.12 -12.74
C LEU A 13 -2.80 -6.26 -12.21
N ASN A 14 -2.06 -6.03 -11.12
CA ASN A 14 -1.37 -7.12 -10.43
C ASN A 14 -2.36 -7.94 -9.59
N CYS A 15 -2.64 -9.16 -10.02
CA CYS A 15 -3.62 -10.03 -9.38
C CYS A 15 -2.93 -11.19 -8.66
N PHE A 16 -3.19 -11.32 -7.35
CA PHE A 16 -2.56 -12.32 -6.48
C PHE A 16 -3.54 -12.86 -5.42
N GLY A 17 -3.09 -13.84 -4.64
CA GLY A 17 -3.92 -14.59 -3.69
C GLY A 17 -4.57 -15.82 -4.34
N GLY A 18 -4.99 -16.79 -3.51
CA GLY A 18 -5.45 -18.11 -3.98
C GLY A 18 -6.67 -18.08 -4.91
N ALA A 19 -7.50 -17.04 -4.81
CA ALA A 19 -8.69 -16.87 -5.65
C ALA A 19 -8.60 -15.67 -6.61
N GLY A 20 -7.49 -14.92 -6.62
CA GLY A 20 -7.39 -13.67 -7.38
C GLY A 20 -7.69 -13.86 -8.86
N GLY A 21 -7.10 -14.89 -9.47
CA GLY A 21 -7.25 -15.16 -10.91
C GLY A 21 -8.69 -15.44 -11.35
N GLN A 22 -9.60 -15.81 -10.44
CA GLN A 22 -11.00 -16.11 -10.77
C GLN A 22 -11.77 -14.85 -11.23
N HIS A 23 -11.36 -13.66 -10.77
CA HIS A 23 -12.07 -12.41 -11.02
C HIS A 23 -11.22 -11.38 -11.79
N ALA A 24 -9.98 -11.72 -12.14
CA ALA A 24 -9.00 -10.74 -12.63
C ALA A 24 -9.46 -9.97 -13.88
N CYS A 25 -9.99 -10.67 -14.89
CA CYS A 25 -10.46 -10.02 -16.12
C CYS A 25 -11.65 -9.09 -15.86
N LEU A 26 -12.65 -9.55 -15.09
CA LEU A 26 -13.83 -8.74 -14.76
C LEU A 26 -13.45 -7.45 -14.02
N VAL A 27 -12.46 -7.53 -13.13
CA VAL A 27 -11.94 -6.36 -12.41
C VAL A 27 -11.14 -5.45 -13.35
N ALA A 28 -10.32 -6.02 -14.24
CA ALA A 28 -9.57 -5.24 -15.23
C ALA A 28 -10.51 -4.47 -16.17
N ASP A 29 -11.55 -5.13 -16.67
CA ASP A 29 -12.57 -4.53 -17.53
C ASP A 29 -13.28 -3.36 -16.83
N ALA A 30 -13.69 -3.56 -15.56
CA ALA A 30 -14.35 -2.52 -14.77
C ALA A 30 -13.45 -1.30 -14.48
N LEU A 31 -12.13 -1.48 -14.55
CA LEU A 31 -11.13 -0.43 -14.33
C LEU A 31 -10.58 0.15 -15.64
N GLY A 32 -10.98 -0.37 -16.81
CA GLY A 32 -10.43 0.04 -18.10
C GLY A 32 -8.95 -0.32 -18.27
N MET A 33 -8.48 -1.38 -17.62
CA MET A 33 -7.11 -1.87 -17.72
C MET A 33 -6.99 -2.93 -18.80
N GLU A 34 -5.99 -2.81 -19.68
CA GLU A 34 -5.83 -3.74 -20.82
C GLU A 34 -5.02 -5.00 -20.48
N ALA A 35 -4.31 -5.01 -19.35
CA ALA A 35 -3.40 -6.09 -19.01
C ALA A 35 -3.43 -6.45 -17.52
N VAL A 36 -3.38 -7.76 -17.28
CA VAL A 36 -3.29 -8.36 -15.94
C VAL A 36 -1.91 -8.99 -15.78
N LEU A 37 -1.21 -8.63 -14.71
CA LEU A 37 0.01 -9.31 -14.30
C LEU A 37 -0.31 -10.42 -13.31
N ILE A 38 0.06 -11.65 -13.65
CA ILE A 38 -0.03 -12.82 -12.77
C ILE A 38 1.38 -13.34 -12.50
N HIS A 39 1.87 -13.12 -11.28
CA HIS A 39 3.17 -13.66 -10.86
C HIS A 39 3.11 -15.21 -10.72
N PRO A 40 4.18 -15.97 -11.03
CA PRO A 40 4.22 -17.43 -10.83
C PRO A 40 3.92 -17.87 -9.39
N PHE A 41 4.28 -17.03 -8.41
CA PHE A 41 3.96 -17.23 -6.99
C PHE A 41 2.73 -16.46 -6.53
N SER A 42 1.80 -16.09 -7.41
CA SER A 42 0.60 -15.28 -7.08
C SER A 42 -0.19 -15.84 -5.89
N GLY A 43 -0.32 -17.16 -5.76
CA GLY A 43 -0.97 -17.81 -4.61
C GLY A 43 -0.22 -17.69 -3.28
N LEU A 44 1.09 -17.39 -3.31
CA LEU A 44 1.98 -17.31 -2.14
C LEU A 44 2.64 -15.93 -1.98
N LEU A 45 2.21 -14.94 -2.76
CA LEU A 45 2.95 -13.69 -2.94
C LEU A 45 3.12 -12.91 -1.62
N SER A 46 2.16 -13.03 -0.70
CA SER A 46 2.26 -12.45 0.65
C SER A 46 3.41 -13.07 1.46
N ALA A 47 3.52 -14.40 1.48
CA ALA A 47 4.60 -15.09 2.18
C ALA A 47 5.96 -14.81 1.52
N TYR A 48 5.99 -14.75 0.20
CA TYR A 48 7.19 -14.38 -0.56
C TYR A 48 7.68 -12.97 -0.21
N GLY A 49 6.76 -11.98 -0.18
CA GLY A 49 7.09 -10.61 0.21
C GLY A 49 7.60 -10.49 1.64
N ILE A 50 7.00 -11.23 2.59
CA ILE A 50 7.49 -11.31 3.97
C ILE A 50 8.91 -11.86 4.00
N GLY A 51 9.19 -12.94 3.28
CA GLY A 51 10.52 -13.57 3.22
C GLY A 51 11.61 -12.67 2.63
N LEU A 52 11.26 -11.73 1.76
CA LEU A 52 12.19 -10.75 1.19
C LEU A 52 12.32 -9.46 2.01
N SER A 53 11.42 -9.24 2.98
CA SER A 53 11.37 -7.97 3.70
C SER A 53 12.53 -7.79 4.66
N SER A 54 13.04 -6.56 4.74
CA SER A 54 13.99 -6.16 5.77
C SER A 54 13.28 -5.98 7.11
N ILE A 55 13.96 -6.33 8.21
CA ILE A 55 13.48 -6.01 9.55
C ILE A 55 13.43 -4.49 9.70
N PHE A 56 12.24 -3.98 10.00
CA PHE A 56 11.99 -2.55 10.21
C PHE A 56 11.08 -2.35 11.41
N SER A 57 11.27 -1.23 12.11
CA SER A 57 10.53 -0.90 13.32
C SER A 57 10.17 0.59 13.28
N SER A 58 8.88 0.89 13.30
CA SER A 58 8.37 2.26 13.42
C SER A 58 7.94 2.55 14.86
N ARG A 59 8.21 3.76 15.33
CA ARG A 59 7.71 4.30 16.61
C ARG A 59 7.07 5.64 16.32
N GLN A 60 5.91 5.86 16.90
CA GLN A 60 5.18 7.12 16.76
C GLN A 60 4.66 7.51 18.13
N GLN A 61 4.80 8.79 18.46
CA GLN A 61 4.22 9.39 19.66
C GLN A 61 3.46 10.65 19.23
N ALA A 62 2.26 10.82 19.78
CA ALA A 62 1.41 11.97 19.46
C ALA A 62 1.51 13.03 20.55
N LEU A 63 1.52 14.30 20.13
CA LEU A 63 1.37 15.47 21.00
C LEU A 63 0.14 16.26 20.59
N LEU A 64 -0.80 16.42 21.52
CA LEU A 64 -1.98 17.25 21.29
C LEU A 64 -1.90 18.52 22.13
N LYS A 65 -1.31 19.57 21.56
CA LYS A 65 -1.27 20.92 22.12
C LYS A 65 -1.46 21.95 21.01
N PRO A 66 -2.01 23.13 21.30
CA PRO A 66 -1.96 24.26 20.36
C PRO A 66 -0.52 24.57 19.97
N LEU A 67 -0.29 24.91 18.70
CA LEU A 67 1.03 25.33 18.23
C LEU A 67 1.33 26.74 18.75
N ALA A 68 2.21 26.83 19.75
CA ALA A 68 2.59 28.07 20.42
C ALA A 68 4.02 28.00 21.00
N GLU A 69 4.61 29.14 21.37
CA GLU A 69 5.98 29.22 21.91
C GLU A 69 6.17 28.38 23.19
N ASP A 70 5.15 28.31 24.04
CA ASP A 70 5.13 27.50 25.27
C ASP A 70 5.04 25.99 25.01
N SER A 71 4.62 25.58 23.79
CA SER A 71 4.56 24.18 23.38
C SER A 71 5.92 23.64 22.92
N LYS A 72 6.90 24.49 22.61
CA LYS A 72 8.22 24.10 22.10
C LYS A 72 8.97 23.11 22.98
N PRO A 73 9.07 23.30 24.32
CA PRO A 73 9.77 22.34 25.17
C PRO A 73 9.16 20.93 25.11
N ALA A 74 7.83 20.84 25.00
CA ALA A 74 7.14 19.56 24.89
C ALA A 74 7.33 18.87 23.53
N ILE A 75 7.64 19.64 22.48
CA ILE A 75 8.03 19.10 21.16
C ILE A 75 9.46 18.56 21.22
N ASP A 76 10.38 19.28 21.86
CA ASP A 76 11.77 18.88 21.98
C ASP A 76 11.94 17.59 22.81
N GLU A 77 11.07 17.34 23.78
CA GLU A 77 11.05 16.09 24.58
C GLU A 77 10.56 14.85 23.80
N LEU A 78 9.98 15.02 22.60
CA LEU A 78 9.45 13.92 21.76
C LEU A 78 10.45 13.37 20.74
N ILE A 79 11.58 14.05 20.55
CA ILE A 79 12.63 13.72 19.58
C ILE A 79 13.70 12.87 20.26
#